data_AF-A0A7X8B895-F1
#
_entry.id   AF-A0A7X8B895-F1
#
_cell.length_a   1.000
_cell.length_b   1.000
_cell.length_c   1.000
_cell.angle_alpha   90.00
_cell.angle_beta   90.00
_cell.angle_gamma   90.00
#
_symmetry.space_group_name_H-M   'P 1'
#
loop_
_entity.id
_entity.type
_entity.pdbx_description
1 polymer ?
#
loop_
_entity_poly.entity_id
_entity_poly.type
_entity_poly.pdbx_seq_one_letter_code
_entity_poly.pdbx_strand_id
1 'polypeptide(L)'
;MRIVGVLAPGASISVDAVLAHGEDPRMMLWRHGFLMTHPLSTHLDDQGIVLTTQVRPRANNSRPPRVKSRGLDPSLTIAQDEKPVPHQRVAAYAIVRSQRGVLGTQCSDRTAIPGLWQLPGGGLEQGETPSEGVMREIMEESSQRVRISRLIDVQSDHWIGRSPSGVLEDFQALRIIYTAVCADPTDPLVLDVGGTTMAASWVPVPRWRSLPWTSGARSLLDRHLNHIRLR
;
A
#
# COMPACT_ATOMS: atom_id res chain seq x y z
N MET A 1 -9.96 -4.87 8.43
CA MET A 1 -9.56 -5.75 7.31
C MET A 1 -9.47 -7.17 7.83
N ARG A 2 -10.05 -8.13 7.12
CA ARG A 2 -9.97 -9.56 7.44
C ARG A 2 -8.90 -10.22 6.57
N ILE A 3 -8.20 -11.22 7.09
CA ILE A 3 -7.15 -11.94 6.37
C ILE A 3 -7.46 -13.43 6.39
N VAL A 4 -7.54 -14.01 5.19
CA VAL A 4 -7.78 -15.42 4.95
C VAL A 4 -6.50 -16.06 4.40
N GLY A 5 -5.99 -17.07 5.10
CA GLY A 5 -4.80 -17.81 4.72
C GLY A 5 -5.13 -19.20 4.16
N VAL A 6 -4.56 -19.53 3.01
CA VAL A 6 -4.65 -20.86 2.37
C VAL A 6 -3.27 -21.45 2.12
N LEU A 7 -3.13 -22.78 2.18
CA LEU A 7 -1.82 -23.43 1.92
C LEU A 7 -1.42 -23.38 0.44
N ALA A 8 -2.40 -23.39 -0.45
CA ALA A 8 -2.24 -23.28 -1.89
C ALA A 8 -3.45 -22.56 -2.51
N PRO A 9 -3.32 -21.95 -3.70
CA PRO A 9 -4.46 -21.38 -4.42
C PRO A 9 -5.58 -22.43 -4.59
N GLY A 10 -6.79 -22.08 -4.18
CA GLY A 10 -7.96 -22.97 -4.23
C GLY A 10 -8.06 -24.02 -3.10
N ALA A 11 -7.08 -24.07 -2.19
CA ALA A 11 -7.17 -24.93 -1.00
C ALA A 11 -8.17 -24.38 0.02
N SER A 12 -8.55 -25.25 0.98
CA SER A 12 -9.36 -24.83 2.12
C SER A 12 -8.67 -23.79 2.99
N ILE A 13 -9.49 -22.97 3.65
CA ILE A 13 -9.03 -21.94 4.59
C ILE A 13 -8.33 -22.61 5.77
N SER A 14 -7.10 -22.17 6.02
CA SER A 14 -6.25 -22.64 7.13
C SER A 14 -6.20 -21.65 8.29
N VAL A 15 -6.41 -20.37 8.02
CA VAL A 15 -6.53 -19.30 9.01
C VAL A 15 -7.48 -18.24 8.49
N ASP A 16 -8.30 -17.72 9.39
CA ASP A 16 -9.30 -16.71 9.11
C ASP A 16 -9.40 -15.79 10.32
N ALA A 17 -8.93 -14.57 10.19
CA ALA A 17 -8.82 -13.65 11.32
C ALA A 17 -9.04 -12.19 10.90
N VAL A 18 -9.61 -11.42 11.82
CA VAL A 18 -9.73 -9.96 11.69
C VAL A 18 -8.47 -9.32 12.23
N LEU A 19 -7.84 -8.47 11.43
CA LEU A 19 -6.66 -7.71 11.85
C LEU A 19 -7.07 -6.66 12.89
N ALA A 20 -6.52 -6.76 14.09
CA ALA A 20 -6.74 -5.76 15.14
C ALA A 20 -5.97 -4.47 14.86
N HIS A 21 -6.47 -3.35 15.38
CA HIS A 21 -5.78 -2.06 15.27
C HIS A 21 -4.38 -2.13 15.89
N GLY A 22 -3.39 -1.59 15.18
CA GLY A 22 -1.97 -1.61 15.53
C GLY A 22 -1.26 -2.94 15.27
N GLU A 23 -1.97 -3.98 14.81
CA GLU A 23 -1.35 -5.27 14.49
C GLU A 23 -0.80 -5.31 13.06
N ASP A 24 0.42 -5.84 12.89
CA ASP A 24 0.97 -6.11 11.56
C ASP A 24 0.39 -7.42 10.98
N PRO A 25 -0.07 -7.43 9.71
CA PRO A 25 -0.62 -8.62 9.06
C PRO A 25 0.24 -9.88 9.15
N ARG A 26 1.56 -9.74 9.02
CA ARG A 26 2.48 -10.88 9.06
C ARG A 26 2.65 -11.38 10.49
N MET A 27 2.71 -10.47 11.46
CA MET A 27 2.78 -10.83 12.87
C MET A 27 1.50 -11.49 13.37
N MET A 28 0.33 -11.03 12.91
CA MET A 28 -0.96 -11.68 13.18
C MET A 28 -0.91 -13.15 12.72
N LEU A 29 -0.59 -13.39 11.44
CA LEU A 29 -0.46 -14.74 10.90
C LEU A 29 0.58 -15.59 11.64
N TRP A 30 1.71 -14.98 12.03
CA TRP A 30 2.74 -15.63 12.83
C TRP A 30 2.23 -16.14 14.17
N ARG A 31 1.42 -15.34 14.88
CA ARG A 31 0.76 -15.74 16.13
C ARG A 31 -0.24 -16.87 15.93
N HIS A 32 -0.91 -16.88 14.78
CA HIS A 32 -1.76 -17.99 14.35
C HIS A 32 -1.00 -19.23 13.83
N GLY A 33 0.33 -19.26 13.91
CA GLY A 33 1.13 -20.43 13.53
C GLY A 33 1.53 -20.47 12.05
N PHE A 34 1.37 -19.36 11.32
CA PHE A 34 1.59 -19.30 9.88
C PHE A 34 2.58 -18.21 9.47
N LEU A 35 3.23 -18.41 8.34
CA LEU A 35 4.02 -17.41 7.64
C LEU A 35 3.32 -17.03 6.34
N MET A 36 3.06 -15.74 6.16
CA MET A 36 2.62 -15.19 4.87
C MET A 36 3.70 -15.42 3.81
N THR A 37 3.35 -16.05 2.70
CA THR A 37 4.29 -16.27 1.59
C THR A 37 3.97 -15.41 0.38
N HIS A 38 2.70 -15.39 -0.05
CA HIS A 38 2.27 -14.62 -1.22
C HIS A 38 0.86 -14.07 -1.03
N PRO A 39 0.66 -12.76 -1.10
CA PRO A 39 -0.68 -12.20 -1.29
C PRO A 39 -1.30 -12.75 -2.58
N LEU A 40 -2.58 -13.13 -2.54
CA LEU A 40 -3.26 -13.74 -3.69
C LEU A 40 -4.30 -12.79 -4.30
N SER A 41 -5.21 -12.29 -3.46
CA SER A 41 -6.29 -11.42 -3.92
C SER A 41 -6.86 -10.59 -2.78
N THR A 42 -7.64 -9.58 -3.16
CA THR A 42 -8.47 -8.80 -2.25
C THR A 42 -9.87 -8.73 -2.81
N HIS A 43 -10.88 -8.71 -1.95
CA HIS A 43 -12.25 -8.39 -2.32
C HIS A 43 -12.92 -7.61 -1.18
N LEU A 44 -14.10 -7.09 -1.46
CA LEU A 44 -14.97 -6.45 -0.48
C LEU A 44 -16.11 -7.41 -0.15
N ASP A 45 -16.41 -7.59 1.13
CA ASP A 45 -17.63 -8.22 1.63
C ASP A 45 -18.39 -7.24 2.53
N ASP A 46 -19.50 -7.68 3.13
CA ASP A 46 -20.35 -6.85 4.00
C ASP A 46 -19.61 -6.30 5.25
N GLN A 47 -18.47 -6.91 5.63
CA GLN A 47 -17.65 -6.51 6.76
C GLN A 47 -16.41 -5.71 6.34
N GLY A 48 -16.22 -5.49 5.04
CA GLY A 48 -15.17 -4.69 4.45
C GLY A 48 -14.14 -5.52 3.68
N ILE A 49 -12.88 -5.09 3.74
CA ILE A 49 -11.84 -5.66 2.89
C ILE A 49 -11.36 -7.00 3.44
N VAL A 50 -11.35 -8.00 2.57
CA VAL A 50 -10.80 -9.33 2.81
C VAL A 50 -9.55 -9.53 1.95
N LEU A 51 -8.42 -9.78 2.59
CA LEU A 51 -7.16 -10.16 1.96
C LEU A 51 -7.02 -11.69 1.99
N THR A 52 -6.96 -12.32 0.81
CA THR A 52 -6.57 -13.72 0.70
C THR A 52 -5.08 -13.83 0.43
N THR A 53 -4.39 -14.66 1.20
CA THR A 53 -2.94 -14.88 1.07
C THR A 53 -2.61 -16.36 1.15
N GLN A 54 -1.58 -16.76 0.41
CA GLN A 54 -0.92 -18.03 0.64
C GLN A 54 -0.13 -17.95 1.94
N VAL A 55 -0.25 -19.01 2.74
CA VAL A 55 0.47 -19.19 3.99
C VAL A 55 1.19 -20.53 4.02
N ARG A 56 2.19 -20.65 4.88
CA ARG A 56 2.77 -21.94 5.25
C ARG A 56 2.83 -22.07 6.77
N PRO A 57 2.70 -23.28 7.35
CA PRO A 57 2.93 -23.47 8.77
C PRO A 57 4.33 -22.99 9.15
N ARG A 58 4.45 -22.32 10.30
CA ARG A 58 5.75 -21.97 10.86
C ARG A 58 6.38 -23.23 11.50
N ALA A 59 7.68 -23.38 11.34
CA ALA A 59 8.45 -24.39 12.07
C ALA A 59 8.95 -23.81 13.40
N ASN A 60 9.35 -24.67 14.34
CA ASN A 60 9.84 -24.26 15.67
C ASN A 60 11.05 -23.29 15.60
N ASN A 61 11.88 -23.39 14.55
CA ASN A 61 13.04 -22.54 14.33
C ASN A 61 12.76 -21.33 13.43
N SER A 62 11.51 -21.14 12.98
CA SER A 62 11.16 -19.98 12.16
C SER A 62 11.37 -18.70 12.98
N ARG A 63 11.76 -17.61 12.31
CA ARG A 63 11.92 -16.31 12.98
C ARG A 63 10.65 -15.47 12.84
N PRO A 64 10.27 -14.71 13.89
CA PRO A 64 9.15 -13.80 13.78
C PRO A 64 9.40 -12.74 12.69
N PRO A 65 8.34 -12.27 12.00
CA PRO A 65 8.43 -11.15 11.09
C PRO A 65 9.00 -9.92 11.81
N ARG A 66 9.83 -9.14 11.09
CA ARG A 66 10.26 -7.83 11.58
C ARG A 66 9.10 -6.85 11.43
N VAL A 67 8.59 -6.36 12.54
CA VAL A 67 7.57 -5.32 12.59
C VAL A 67 8.26 -4.03 13.03
N LYS A 68 7.97 -2.91 12.35
CA LYS A 68 8.44 -1.62 12.81
C LYS A 68 7.74 -1.30 14.13
N SER A 69 8.49 -0.87 15.13
CA SER A 69 7.90 -0.38 16.38
C SER A 69 6.97 0.79 16.09
N ARG A 70 5.90 0.90 16.90
CA ARG A 70 4.97 2.04 16.85
C ARG A 70 5.77 3.34 16.93
N GLY A 71 5.69 4.14 15.88
CA GLY A 71 6.36 5.44 15.81
C GLY A 71 5.67 6.49 16.67
N LEU A 72 6.43 7.49 17.09
CA LEU A 72 5.91 8.77 17.58
C LEU A 72 6.43 9.83 16.63
N ASP A 73 5.56 10.73 16.17
CA ASP A 73 6.02 11.93 15.46
C ASP A 73 6.95 12.72 16.42
N PRO A 74 8.21 12.97 16.06
CA PRO A 74 9.18 13.63 16.94
C PRO A 74 8.78 15.05 17.36
N SER A 75 7.93 15.71 16.58
CA SER A 75 7.44 17.06 16.86
C SER A 75 6.13 17.10 17.66
N LEU A 76 5.60 15.92 18.02
CA LEU A 76 4.30 15.77 18.62
C LEU A 76 4.30 16.24 20.08
N THR A 77 3.50 17.27 20.35
CA THR A 77 3.12 17.65 21.71
C THR A 77 1.77 17.06 22.04
N ILE A 78 1.70 16.32 23.16
CA ILE A 78 0.49 15.66 23.66
C ILE A 78 0.14 16.29 24.99
N ALA A 79 -1.09 16.81 25.12
CA ALA A 79 -1.56 17.34 26.40
C ALA A 79 -1.77 16.19 27.42
N GLN A 80 -1.67 16.50 28.71
CA GLN A 80 -1.59 15.50 29.79
C GLN A 80 -2.74 14.48 29.80
N ASP A 81 -3.94 14.85 29.35
CA ASP A 81 -5.14 13.99 29.31
C ASP A 81 -5.59 13.64 27.88
N GLU A 82 -4.85 14.05 26.86
CA GLU A 82 -5.22 13.81 25.48
C GLU A 82 -4.89 12.38 25.06
N LYS A 83 -5.91 11.64 24.65
CA LYS A 83 -5.78 10.23 24.25
C LYS A 83 -5.84 10.12 22.72
N PRO A 84 -4.85 9.44 22.10
CA PRO A 84 -4.91 9.15 20.68
C PRO A 84 -6.17 8.35 20.32
N VAL A 85 -6.87 8.78 19.27
CA VAL A 85 -8.02 8.05 18.71
C VAL A 85 -7.51 7.04 17.69
N PRO A 86 -7.84 5.75 17.80
CA PRO A 86 -7.50 4.76 16.79
C PRO A 86 -8.05 5.13 15.42
N HIS A 87 -7.18 5.23 14.42
CA HIS A 87 -7.56 5.44 13.04
C HIS A 87 -6.82 4.47 12.13
N GLN A 88 -7.54 3.61 11.42
CA GLN A 88 -6.96 2.68 10.47
C GLN A 88 -7.36 3.07 9.04
N ARG A 89 -6.37 3.44 8.23
CA ARG A 89 -6.57 3.76 6.82
C ARG A 89 -6.06 2.63 5.94
N VAL A 90 -6.92 2.11 5.07
CA VAL A 90 -6.51 1.21 3.98
C VAL A 90 -6.28 2.04 2.72
N ALA A 91 -5.17 1.76 2.06
CA ALA A 91 -4.74 2.43 0.85
C ALA A 91 -4.23 1.39 -0.16
N ALA A 92 -4.31 1.71 -1.44
CA ALA A 92 -3.81 0.85 -2.50
C ALA A 92 -2.88 1.63 -3.44
N TYR A 93 -1.77 1.00 -3.81
CA TYR A 93 -0.72 1.58 -4.65
C TYR A 93 -0.28 0.61 -5.72
N ALA A 94 0.27 1.09 -6.84
CA ALA A 94 0.74 0.22 -7.91
C ALA A 94 2.11 0.59 -8.46
N ILE A 95 2.92 -0.43 -8.77
CA ILE A 95 4.01 -0.29 -9.74
C ILE A 95 3.39 -0.42 -11.13
N VAL A 96 3.23 0.70 -11.83
CA VAL A 96 2.65 0.74 -13.17
C VAL A 96 3.75 0.77 -14.22
N ARG A 97 3.75 -0.22 -15.13
CA ARG A 97 4.70 -0.32 -16.24
C ARG A 97 4.04 -0.03 -17.58
N SER A 98 4.80 0.59 -18.48
CA SER A 98 4.43 0.75 -19.89
C SER A 98 5.67 0.70 -20.78
N GLN A 99 5.47 0.84 -22.10
CA GLN A 99 6.56 1.04 -23.05
C GLN A 99 7.38 2.32 -22.77
N ARG A 100 6.80 3.32 -22.10
CA ARG A 100 7.48 4.59 -21.74
C ARG A 100 8.30 4.49 -20.45
N GLY A 101 8.09 3.46 -19.64
CA GLY A 101 8.84 3.25 -18.41
C GLY A 101 8.01 2.80 -17.23
N VAL A 102 8.23 3.43 -16.07
CA VAL A 102 7.45 3.27 -14.85
C VAL A 102 6.76 4.60 -14.53
N LEU A 103 5.50 4.55 -14.11
CA LEU A 103 4.77 5.74 -13.69
C LEU A 103 5.17 6.11 -12.26
N GLY A 104 5.44 7.39 -12.03
CA GLY A 104 5.55 7.97 -10.69
C GLY A 104 4.69 9.22 -10.56
N THR A 105 4.31 9.52 -9.32
CA THR A 105 3.61 10.74 -8.92
C THR A 105 4.44 11.50 -7.89
N GLN A 106 4.50 12.82 -7.99
CA GLN A 106 5.27 13.68 -7.09
C GLN A 106 4.34 14.29 -6.04
N CYS A 107 4.72 14.14 -4.77
CA CYS A 107 3.98 14.65 -3.64
C CYS A 107 3.98 16.19 -3.62
N SER A 108 2.80 16.80 -3.44
CA SER A 108 2.64 18.25 -3.31
C SER A 108 3.01 18.77 -1.92
N ASP A 109 3.03 20.10 -1.78
CA ASP A 109 3.24 20.83 -0.52
C ASP A 109 2.17 20.56 0.55
N ARG A 110 1.10 19.83 0.20
CA ARG A 110 0.05 19.39 1.14
C ARG A 110 0.40 18.09 1.87
N THR A 111 1.51 17.46 1.51
CA THR A 111 1.99 16.22 2.13
C THR A 111 3.13 16.52 3.11
N ALA A 112 3.43 15.58 4.00
CA ALA A 112 4.60 15.69 4.88
C ALA A 112 5.96 15.51 4.16
N ILE A 113 5.95 15.20 2.86
CA ILE A 113 7.13 14.83 2.07
C ILE A 113 7.11 15.49 0.67
N PRO A 114 6.97 16.82 0.58
CA PRO A 114 6.86 17.52 -0.69
C PRO A 114 8.06 17.26 -1.60
N GLY A 115 7.79 17.17 -2.90
CA GLY A 115 8.80 16.98 -3.94
C GLY A 115 9.33 15.54 -4.08
N LEU A 116 9.06 14.64 -3.12
CA LEU A 116 9.39 13.21 -3.27
C LEU A 116 8.43 12.52 -4.25
N TRP A 117 8.97 11.53 -4.95
CA TRP A 117 8.22 10.69 -5.90
C TRP A 117 7.72 9.42 -5.22
N GLN A 118 6.50 9.00 -5.51
CA GLN A 118 5.89 7.78 -5.00
C GLN A 118 5.22 6.97 -6.10
N LEU A 119 4.83 5.74 -5.75
CA LEU A 119 3.94 4.96 -6.58
C LEU A 119 2.58 5.67 -6.64
N PRO A 120 1.90 5.72 -7.80
CA PRO A 120 0.54 6.22 -7.86
C PRO A 120 -0.39 5.35 -7.00
N GLY A 121 -1.37 5.99 -6.39
CA GLY A 121 -2.30 5.36 -5.45
C GLY A 121 -2.58 6.18 -4.20
N GLY A 122 -3.56 5.74 -3.44
CA GLY A 122 -4.10 6.53 -2.34
C GLY A 122 -5.07 5.75 -1.46
N GLY A 123 -5.88 6.50 -0.71
CA GLY A 123 -6.85 5.92 0.21
C GLY A 123 -8.01 5.30 -0.55
N LEU A 124 -8.63 4.28 0.02
CA LEU A 124 -9.85 3.72 -0.55
C LEU A 124 -11.06 4.57 -0.17
N GLU A 125 -11.97 4.77 -1.11
CA GLU A 125 -13.28 5.34 -0.84
C GLU A 125 -14.25 4.25 -0.35
N GLN A 126 -15.37 4.70 0.22
CA GLN A 126 -16.37 3.78 0.74
C GLN A 126 -16.96 2.93 -0.39
N GLY A 127 -16.93 1.61 -0.22
CA GLY A 127 -17.49 0.66 -1.19
C GLY A 127 -16.53 0.22 -2.28
N GLU A 128 -15.29 0.75 -2.34
CA GLU A 128 -14.30 0.31 -3.31
C GLU A 128 -13.58 -0.98 -2.88
N THR A 129 -13.36 -1.88 -3.82
CA THR A 129 -12.28 -2.86 -3.69
C THR A 129 -10.92 -2.17 -3.79
N PRO A 130 -9.86 -2.72 -3.18
CA PRO A 130 -8.54 -2.11 -3.28
C PRO A 130 -8.02 -1.99 -4.73
N SER A 131 -8.43 -2.87 -5.63
CA SER A 131 -8.13 -2.78 -7.07
C SER A 131 -8.87 -1.64 -7.77
N GLU A 132 -10.12 -1.36 -7.41
CA GLU A 132 -10.87 -0.23 -7.97
C GLU A 132 -10.28 1.09 -7.48
N GLY A 133 -10.03 1.22 -6.18
CA GLY A 133 -9.46 2.44 -5.60
C GLY A 133 -8.10 2.79 -6.21
N VAL A 134 -7.18 1.82 -6.38
CA VAL A 134 -5.90 2.12 -7.03
C VAL A 134 -6.05 2.49 -8.52
N MET A 135 -7.04 1.94 -9.23
CA MET A 135 -7.32 2.32 -10.62
C MET A 135 -7.90 3.74 -10.72
N ARG A 136 -8.79 4.12 -9.80
CA ARG A 136 -9.31 5.50 -9.67
C ARG A 136 -8.16 6.47 -9.40
N GLU A 137 -7.36 6.20 -8.37
CA GLU A 137 -6.23 7.06 -7.99
C GLU A 137 -5.23 7.23 -9.15
N ILE A 138 -4.87 6.15 -9.86
CA ILE A 138 -4.00 6.26 -11.04
C ILE A 138 -4.64 7.16 -12.12
N MET A 139 -5.95 7.06 -12.34
CA MET A 139 -6.65 7.93 -13.28
C MET A 139 -6.60 9.39 -12.83
N GLU A 140 -6.92 9.68 -11.57
CA GLU A 140 -6.94 11.03 -11.00
C GLU A 140 -5.55 11.67 -10.98
N GLU A 141 -4.52 10.91 -10.61
CA GLU A 141 -3.17 11.44 -10.43
C GLU A 141 -2.38 11.54 -11.74
N SER A 142 -2.79 10.85 -12.80
CA SER A 142 -1.94 10.73 -14.00
C SER A 142 -2.66 10.59 -15.33
N SER A 143 -4.00 10.58 -15.33
CA SER A 143 -4.85 10.35 -16.50
C SER A 143 -4.54 9.04 -17.25
N GLN A 144 -3.99 8.03 -16.58
CA GLN A 144 -3.63 6.75 -17.19
C GLN A 144 -4.70 5.68 -16.95
N ARG A 145 -5.00 4.88 -17.98
CA ARG A 145 -5.79 3.66 -17.84
C ARG A 145 -4.86 2.46 -17.73
N VAL A 146 -5.11 1.62 -16.73
CA VAL A 146 -4.23 0.48 -16.41
C VAL A 146 -5.03 -0.80 -16.24
N ARG A 147 -4.34 -1.93 -16.44
CA ARG A 147 -4.81 -3.25 -16.05
C ARG A 147 -3.99 -3.74 -14.86
N ILE A 148 -4.67 -4.03 -13.74
CA ILE A 148 -4.04 -4.69 -12.60
C ILE A 148 -3.54 -6.07 -13.03
N SER A 149 -2.30 -6.38 -12.67
CA SER A 149 -1.64 -7.64 -13.02
C SER A 149 -1.60 -8.59 -11.84
N ARG A 150 -1.07 -8.15 -10.69
CA ARG A 150 -0.93 -8.99 -9.49
C ARG A 150 -0.92 -8.14 -8.23
N LEU A 151 -1.50 -8.66 -7.16
CA LEU A 151 -1.21 -8.25 -5.80
C LEU A 151 0.18 -8.79 -5.41
N ILE A 152 1.07 -7.94 -4.92
CA ILE A 152 2.47 -8.31 -4.67
C ILE A 152 2.92 -8.11 -3.23
N ASP A 153 2.28 -7.21 -2.49
CA ASP A 153 2.68 -6.92 -1.11
C ASP A 153 1.50 -6.35 -0.31
N VAL A 154 1.56 -6.51 1.00
CA VAL A 154 0.75 -5.79 1.97
C VAL A 154 1.68 -5.26 3.06
N GLN A 155 1.65 -3.95 3.30
CA GLN A 155 2.53 -3.28 4.24
C GLN A 155 1.69 -2.61 5.34
N SER A 156 2.22 -2.60 6.56
CA SER A 156 1.63 -1.91 7.70
C SER A 156 2.66 -0.96 8.30
N ASP A 157 2.26 0.29 8.50
CA ASP A 157 2.97 1.24 9.36
C ASP A 157 2.00 1.73 10.44
N HIS A 158 2.52 2.00 11.64
CA HIS A 158 1.72 2.39 12.80
C HIS A 158 2.46 3.45 13.59
N TRP A 159 1.83 4.60 13.81
CA TRP A 159 2.42 5.71 14.54
C TRP A 159 1.35 6.57 15.22
N ILE A 160 1.76 7.29 16.26
CA ILE A 160 0.94 8.35 16.86
C ILE A 160 1.33 9.68 16.22
N GLY A 161 0.34 10.42 15.72
CA GLY A 161 0.53 11.71 15.06
C GLY A 161 -0.73 12.56 15.04
N ARG A 162 -0.64 13.76 14.45
CA ARG A 162 -1.80 14.64 14.24
C ARG A 162 -2.38 14.43 12.85
N SER A 163 -3.70 14.32 12.77
CA SER A 163 -4.41 14.40 11.49
C SER A 163 -4.34 15.83 10.92
N PRO A 164 -4.68 16.04 9.63
CA PRO A 164 -4.80 17.38 9.06
C PRO A 164 -5.81 18.30 9.78
N SER A 165 -6.80 17.72 10.49
CA SER A 165 -7.76 18.46 11.31
C SER A 165 -7.27 18.71 12.75
N GLY A 166 -6.05 18.27 13.09
CA GLY A 166 -5.43 18.46 14.40
C GLY A 166 -5.78 17.40 15.45
N VAL A 167 -6.54 16.36 15.09
CA VAL A 167 -6.88 15.26 16.02
C VAL A 167 -5.64 14.42 16.28
N LEU A 168 -5.39 14.09 17.55
CA LEU A 168 -4.36 13.12 17.93
C LEU A 168 -4.83 11.72 17.56
N GLU A 169 -4.16 11.09 16.59
CA GLU A 169 -4.52 9.78 16.08
C GLU A 169 -3.46 8.74 16.44
N ASP A 170 -3.92 7.56 16.84
CA ASP A 170 -3.12 6.34 16.77
C ASP A 170 -3.34 5.75 15.38
N PHE A 171 -2.53 6.18 14.42
CA PHE A 171 -2.76 5.98 13.00
C PHE A 171 -2.08 4.71 12.49
N GLN A 172 -2.87 3.81 11.90
CA GLN A 172 -2.38 2.63 11.19
C GLN A 172 -2.63 2.75 9.69
N ALA A 173 -1.55 2.75 8.90
CA ALA A 173 -1.61 2.68 7.45
C ALA A 173 -1.47 1.22 6.99
N LEU A 174 -2.51 0.69 6.34
CA LEU A 174 -2.46 -0.59 5.62
C LEU A 174 -2.36 -0.31 4.12
N ARG A 175 -1.27 -0.71 3.48
CA ARG A 175 -1.02 -0.47 2.06
C ARG A 175 -1.03 -1.78 1.27
N ILE A 176 -1.94 -1.88 0.33
CA ILE A 176 -2.11 -3.02 -0.57
C ILE A 176 -1.41 -2.67 -1.88
N ILE A 177 -0.40 -3.45 -2.26
CA ILE A 177 0.50 -3.09 -3.35
C ILE A 177 0.28 -4.00 -4.54
N TYR A 178 0.01 -3.39 -5.69
CA TYR A 178 -0.18 -4.08 -6.96
C TYR A 178 0.99 -3.85 -7.93
N THR A 179 1.00 -4.70 -8.95
CA THR A 179 1.64 -4.41 -10.23
C THR A 179 0.54 -4.16 -11.25
N ALA A 180 0.77 -3.22 -12.16
CA ALA A 180 -0.17 -2.90 -13.22
C ALA A 180 0.57 -2.59 -14.53
N VAL A 181 -0.14 -2.70 -15.64
CA VAL A 181 0.37 -2.37 -16.97
C VAL A 181 -0.54 -1.33 -17.62
N CYS A 182 0.07 -0.29 -18.18
CA CYS A 182 -0.59 0.64 -19.09
C CYS A 182 -0.18 0.27 -20.53
N ALA A 183 -1.13 -0.25 -21.30
CA ALA A 183 -0.89 -0.68 -22.68
C ALA A 183 -0.70 0.52 -23.61
N ASP A 184 -1.52 1.57 -23.43
CA ASP A 184 -1.58 2.75 -24.29
C ASP A 184 -1.21 4.03 -23.49
N PRO A 185 0.08 4.20 -23.12
CA PRO A 185 0.48 5.28 -22.23
C PRO A 185 0.45 6.65 -22.93
N THR A 186 -0.24 7.62 -22.31
CA THR A 186 -0.28 9.02 -22.75
C THR A 186 0.67 9.88 -21.92
N ASP A 187 0.80 11.16 -22.27
CA ASP A 187 1.48 12.13 -21.40
C ASP A 187 0.68 12.28 -20.10
N PRO A 188 1.29 12.05 -18.93
CA PRO A 188 0.55 12.12 -17.68
C PRO A 188 0.02 13.52 -17.40
N LEU A 189 -1.25 13.60 -17.02
CA LEU A 189 -1.89 14.82 -16.56
C LEU A 189 -2.51 14.55 -15.19
N VAL A 190 -2.18 15.40 -14.21
CA VAL A 190 -2.82 15.35 -12.89
C VAL A 190 -4.20 16.01 -13.01
N LEU A 191 -5.25 15.25 -12.71
CA LEU A 191 -6.65 15.72 -12.77
C LEU A 191 -7.12 16.28 -11.42
N ASP A 192 -6.57 15.79 -10.31
CA ASP A 192 -6.86 16.29 -8.96
C ASP A 192 -6.11 17.60 -8.67
N VAL A 193 -6.67 18.71 -9.16
CA VAL A 193 -6.11 20.05 -8.96
C VAL A 193 -6.21 20.47 -7.50
N GLY A 194 -5.06 20.69 -6.87
CA GLY A 194 -4.99 21.11 -5.46
C GLY A 194 -4.93 19.94 -4.47
N GLY A 195 -4.82 18.71 -4.98
CA GLY A 195 -4.65 17.48 -4.21
C GLY A 195 -3.25 17.23 -3.67
N THR A 196 -2.98 15.98 -3.29
CA THR A 196 -1.70 15.53 -2.73
C THR A 196 -0.63 15.25 -3.79
N THR A 197 -0.99 15.31 -5.07
CA THR A 197 -0.10 15.06 -6.21
C THR A 197 0.04 16.34 -7.03
N MET A 198 1.29 16.74 -7.30
CA MET A 198 1.58 17.97 -8.05
C MET A 198 2.11 17.71 -9.47
N ALA A 199 2.63 16.51 -9.73
CA ALA A 199 3.13 16.11 -11.04
C ALA A 199 3.07 14.58 -11.19
N ALA A 200 3.00 14.11 -12.43
CA ALA A 200 3.13 12.70 -12.78
C ALA A 200 4.04 12.54 -14.00
N SER A 201 4.78 11.44 -14.09
CA SER A 201 5.69 11.20 -15.21
C SER A 201 5.96 9.72 -15.46
N TRP A 202 6.10 9.39 -16.75
CA TRP A 202 6.72 8.14 -17.18
C TRP A 202 8.24 8.27 -17.09
N VAL A 203 8.85 7.47 -16.21
CA VAL A 203 10.29 7.46 -16.01
C VAL A 203 10.89 6.25 -16.71
N PRO A 204 11.82 6.42 -17.66
CA PRO A 204 12.47 5.28 -18.31
C PRO A 204 13.08 4.33 -17.30
N VAL A 205 12.89 3.02 -17.48
CA VAL A 205 13.37 2.00 -16.52
C VAL A 205 14.87 2.16 -16.19
N PRO A 206 15.79 2.40 -17.14
CA PRO A 206 17.20 2.59 -16.77
C PRO A 206 17.45 3.81 -15.88
N ARG A 207 16.53 4.77 -15.87
CA ARG A 207 16.66 6.06 -15.16
C ARG A 207 15.75 6.18 -13.95
N TRP A 208 14.94 5.18 -13.60
CA TRP A 208 13.98 5.34 -12.49
C TRP A 208 14.68 5.81 -11.20
N ARG A 209 15.91 5.36 -10.93
CA ARG A 209 16.69 5.78 -9.75
C ARG A 209 17.13 7.25 -9.73
N SER A 210 16.94 8.01 -10.81
CA SER A 210 17.33 9.43 -10.89
C SER A 210 16.35 10.36 -10.16
N LEU A 211 15.13 9.91 -9.86
CA LEU A 211 14.17 10.70 -9.11
C LEU A 211 14.27 10.42 -7.60
N PRO A 212 13.95 11.40 -6.74
CA PRO A 212 13.97 11.22 -5.29
C PRO A 212 12.72 10.47 -4.83
N TRP A 213 12.72 9.14 -5.00
CA TRP A 213 11.60 8.30 -4.54
C TRP A 213 11.53 8.22 -3.02
N THR A 214 10.31 8.08 -2.48
CA THR A 214 10.11 7.66 -1.10
C THR A 214 10.80 6.31 -0.85
N SER A 215 11.24 6.07 0.38
CA SER A 215 11.94 4.84 0.74
C SER A 215 11.10 3.58 0.45
N GLY A 216 9.78 3.66 0.69
CA GLY A 216 8.83 2.59 0.37
C GLY A 216 8.74 2.32 -1.13
N ALA A 217 8.53 3.36 -1.95
CA ALA A 217 8.46 3.22 -3.40
C ALA A 217 9.77 2.67 -3.97
N ARG A 218 10.92 3.21 -3.54
CA ARG A 218 12.24 2.73 -3.97
C ARG A 218 12.44 1.24 -3.66
N SER A 219 12.11 0.82 -2.43
CA SER A 219 12.24 -0.57 -2.01
C SER A 219 11.38 -1.53 -2.83
N LEU A 220 10.15 -1.11 -3.17
CA LEU A 220 9.24 -1.87 -4.02
C LEU A 220 9.73 -1.95 -5.48
N LEU A 221 10.20 -0.83 -6.03
CA LEU A 221 10.75 -0.76 -7.38
C LEU A 221 12.01 -1.63 -7.52
N ASP A 222 12.93 -1.56 -6.56
CA ASP A 222 14.14 -2.39 -6.54
C ASP A 222 13.82 -3.89 -6.60
N ARG A 223 12.79 -4.34 -5.86
CA ARG A 223 12.40 -5.75 -5.80
C ARG A 223 11.59 -6.24 -6.99
N HIS A 224 10.73 -5.41 -7.56
CA HIS A 224 9.65 -5.91 -8.43
C HIS A 224 9.68 -5.35 -9.85
N LEU A 225 10.30 -4.19 -10.10
CA LEU A 225 10.16 -3.47 -11.36
C LEU A 225 10.57 -4.30 -12.59
N ASN A 226 11.68 -5.04 -12.48
CA ASN A 226 12.24 -5.85 -13.57
C ASN A 226 11.47 -7.15 -13.83
N HIS A 227 10.54 -7.53 -12.95
CA HIS A 227 9.74 -8.75 -13.08
C HIS A 227 8.36 -8.52 -13.71
N ILE A 228 8.00 -7.26 -13.98
CA ILE A 228 6.73 -6.90 -14.57
C ILE A 228 6.87 -6.92 -16.10
N ARG A 229 6.07 -7.78 -16.75
CA ARG A 229 6.03 -7.92 -18.21
C ARG A 229 4.91 -7.06 -18.79
N LEU A 230 5.14 -6.45 -19.96
CA LEU A 230 4.18 -5.59 -20.65
C LEU A 230 3.11 -6.34 -21.47
N ARG A 231 3.02 -7.67 -21.33
CA ARG A 231 2.07 -8.50 -22.07
C ARG A 231 0.64 -8.25 -21.60
#